data_AF-A0A3N6QB60-F1
#
_entry.id   AF-A0A3N6QB60-F1
#
_cell.length_a   1.000
_cell.length_b   1.000
_cell.length_c   1.000
_cell.angle_alpha   90.00
_cell.angle_beta   90.00
_cell.angle_gamma   90.00
#
_symmetry.space_group_name_H-M   'P 1'
#
loop_
_entity.id
_entity.type
_entity.pdbx_description
1 polymer ?
#
loop_
_entity_poly.entity_id
_entity_poly.type
_entity_poly.pdbx_seq_one_letter_code
_entity_poly.pdbx_strand_id
1 'polypeptide(L)' 'MPTLEYLRSEIEHMRRQIGRQQKEIQSLRRAGLSTASAESLLGRMQAKVDGLCDQRDQLRKAEPGPVRGRVLGGRKW' A
#
# COMPACT_ATOMS: atom_id res chain seq x y z
N MET A 1 -13.60 1.47 -11.90
CA MET A 1 -12.56 0.58 -11.35
C MET A 1 -11.34 1.44 -11.03
N PRO A 2 -10.83 1.47 -9.79
CA PRO A 2 -9.60 2.19 -9.48
C PRO A 2 -8.43 1.63 -10.32
N THR A 3 -7.57 2.51 -10.85
CA THR A 3 -6.38 2.09 -11.61
C THR A 3 -5.26 1.64 -10.66
N LEU A 4 -4.30 0.85 -11.16
CA LEU A 4 -3.13 0.46 -10.37
C LEU A 4 -2.33 1.67 -9.87
N GLU A 5 -2.22 2.71 -10.69
CA GLU A 5 -1.53 3.96 -10.32
C GLU A 5 -2.24 4.69 -9.18
N TYR A 6 -3.58 4.71 -9.19
CA TYR A 6 -4.36 5.24 -8.08
C TYR A 6 -4.11 4.44 -6.80
N LEU A 7 -4.16 3.10 -6.85
CA LEU A 7 -3.91 2.26 -5.68
C LEU A 7 -2.49 2.43 -5.13
N ARG A 8 -1.48 2.51 -6.00
CA ARG A 8 -0.09 2.79 -5.59
C ARG A 8 0.02 4.13 -4.88
N SER A 9 -0.60 5.17 -5.44
CA SER A 9 -0.57 6.52 -4.87
C SER A 9 -1.30 6.58 -3.52
N GLU A 10 -2.44 5.90 -3.41
CA GLU A 10 -3.24 5.85 -2.18
C GLU A 10 -2.51 5.08 -1.06
N ILE A 11 -1.85 3.95 -1.39
CA ILE A 11 -1.02 3.19 -0.44
C ILE A 11 0.14 4.06 0.07
N GLU A 12 0.83 4.77 -0.81
CA GLU A 12 1.93 5.67 -0.44
C GLU A 12 1.44 6.82 0.45
N HIS A 13 0.30 7.42 0.12
CA HIS A 13 -0.32 8.48 0.93
C HIS A 13 -0.68 7.97 2.33
N MET A 14 -1.37 6.82 2.40
CA MET A 14 -1.76 6.17 3.64
C MET A 14 -0.54 5.82 4.52
N ARG A 15 0.54 5.29 3.94
CA ARG A 15 1.79 5.00 4.66
C ARG A 15 2.41 6.24 5.30
N ARG A 16 2.38 7.38 4.60
CA ARG A 16 2.85 8.66 5.17
C ARG A 16 1.97 9.10 6.34
N GLN A 17 0.65 8.93 6.24
CA GLN A 17 -0.26 9.23 7.35
C GLN A 17 -0.01 8.30 8.55
N ILE A 18 0.19 7.00 8.34
CA ILE A 18 0.55 6.03 9.38
C ILE A 18 1.83 6.47 10.10
N GLY A 19 2.87 6.85 9.36
CA GLY A 19 4.12 7.33 9.95
C GLY A 19 3.94 8.59 10.79
N ARG A 20 3.04 9.50 10.40
CA ARG A 20 2.68 10.66 11.23
C ARG A 20 1.93 10.24 12.49
N GLN A 21 0.96 9.34 12.38
CA GLN A 21 0.20 8.83 13.53
C GLN A 21 1.10 8.12 14.55
N GLN A 22 2.09 7.35 14.09
CA GLN A 22 3.08 6.72 14.96
C GLN A 22 3.92 7.74 15.73
N LYS A 23 4.30 8.85 15.09
CA LYS A 23 5.02 9.95 15.77
C LYS A 23 4.14 10.64 16.80
N GLU A 24 2.88 10.88 16.48
CA GLU A 24 1.91 11.45 17.44
C GLU A 24 1.74 10.55 18.66
N ILE A 25 1.53 9.25 18.46
CA ILE A 25 1.45 8.26 19.55
C ILE A 25 2.71 8.29 20.40
N GLN A 26 3.90 8.35 19.79
CA GLN A 26 5.16 8.44 20.54
C GLN A 26 5.23 9.72 21.38
N SER A 27 4.82 10.87 20.84
CA SER A 27 4.76 12.13 21.58
C SER A 27 3.77 12.07 22.75
N LEU A 28 2.58 11.50 22.54
CA LEU A 28 1.59 11.32 23.60
C LEU A 28 2.09 10.39 24.71
N ARG A 29 2.75 9.27 24.36
CA ARG A 29 3.38 8.36 25.34
C ARG A 29 4.45 9.06 26.16
N ARG A 30 5.29 9.89 25.53
CA ARG A 30 6.32 10.68 26.23
C ARG A 30 5.73 11.72 27.18
N ALA A 31 4.56 12.26 26.85
CA ALA A 31 3.81 13.18 27.71
C ALA A 31 3.03 12.45 28.82
N GLY A 32 3.08 11.11 28.89
CA GLY A 32 2.31 10.32 29.87
C GLY A 32 0.81 10.31 29.59
N LEU A 33 0.38 10.68 28.38
CA LEU A 33 -1.03 10.71 27.99
C LEU A 33 -1.49 9.34 27.49
N SER A 34 -2.78 9.05 27.69
CA SER A 34 -3.39 7.83 27.17
C SER A 34 -3.34 7.80 25.64
N THR A 35 -2.92 6.66 25.06
CA THR A 35 -2.77 6.48 23.61
C THR A 35 -3.75 5.48 23.00
N ALA A 36 -4.67 4.93 23.79
CA ALA A 36 -5.59 3.86 23.36
C ALA A 36 -6.43 4.24 22.11
N SER A 37 -6.93 5.47 22.05
CA SER A 37 -7.72 5.96 20.90
C SER A 37 -6.86 6.11 19.64
N ALA A 38 -5.65 6.64 19.79
CA ALA A 38 -4.70 6.83 18.69
C ALA A 38 -4.18 5.49 18.15
N GLU A 39 -3.97 4.50 19.02
CA GLU A 39 -3.59 3.14 18.63
C GLU A 39 -4.73 2.42 17.89
N SER A 40 -5.98 2.59 18.33
CA SER A 40 -7.15 2.08 17.60
C SER A 40 -7.29 2.70 16.21
N LEU A 41 -7.00 4.00 16.06
CA LEU A 41 -6.96 4.66 14.76
C LEU A 41 -5.83 4.09 13.90
N LEU A 42 -4.63 3.93 14.46
CA LEU A 42 -3.48 3.36 13.77
C LEU A 42 -3.78 1.96 13.22
N GLY A 43 -4.42 1.10 14.02
CA GLY A 43 -4.84 -0.23 13.58
C GLY A 43 -5.82 -0.21 12.42
N ARG A 44 -6.81 0.70 12.44
CA ARG A 44 -7.75 0.88 11.32
C ARG A 44 -7.06 1.38 10.05
N MET A 45 -6.08 2.27 10.18
CA MET A 45 -5.29 2.75 9.05
C MET A 45 -4.45 1.63 8.42
N GLN A 46 -3.82 0.80 9.26
CA GLN A 46 -3.05 -0.37 8.80
C GLN A 46 -3.95 -1.37 8.06
N ALA A 47 -5.09 -1.74 8.64
CA ALA A 47 -6.05 -2.64 8.00
C ALA A 47 -6.54 -2.12 6.63
N LYS A 48 -6.72 -0.80 6.49
CA LYS A 48 -7.07 -0.20 5.20
C LYS A 48 -5.92 -0.29 4.19
N VAL A 49 -4.66 -0.13 4.60
CA VAL A 49 -3.50 -0.32 3.71
C VAL A 49 -3.40 -1.77 3.24
N ASP A 50 -3.65 -2.73 4.13
CA ASP A 50 -3.64 -4.16 3.78
C ASP A 50 -4.70 -4.45 2.72
N GLY A 51 -5.93 -3.95 2.90
CA GLY A 51 -6.99 -4.07 1.88
C GLY A 51 -6.64 -3.42 0.54
N LEU A 52 -5.97 -2.26 0.54
CA LEU A 52 -5.49 -1.63 -0.70
C LEU A 52 -4.38 -2.45 -1.38
N CYS A 53 -3.50 -3.08 -0.60
CA CYS A 53 -2.47 -3.98 -1.12
C CYS A 53 -3.09 -5.21 -1.78
N ASP A 54 -4.08 -5.83 -1.14
CA ASP A 54 -4.82 -6.96 -1.70
C ASP A 54 -5.52 -6.57 -3.01
N GLN A 55 -6.19 -5.41 -3.05
CA GLN A 55 -6.82 -4.90 -4.26
C GLN A 55 -5.82 -4.69 -5.40
N ARG A 56 -4.65 -4.11 -5.09
CA ARG A 56 -3.56 -3.92 -6.07
C ARG A 56 -3.09 -5.27 -6.61
N ASP A 57 -2.91 -6.25 -5.74
CA ASP A 57 -2.40 -7.56 -6.12
C ASP A 57 -3.41 -8.36 -6.94
N GLN A 58 -4.72 -8.20 -6.67
CA GLN A 58 -5.79 -8.75 -7.52
C GLN A 58 -5.81 -8.08 -8.90
N LEU A 59 -5.73 -6.75 -8.97
CA LEU A 59 -5.69 -6.02 -10.24
C LEU A 59 -4.44 -6.37 -11.06
N ARG A 60 -3.28 -6.51 -10.41
CA ARG A 60 -2.03 -6.91 -11.06
C ARG A 60 -2.08 -8.34 -11.61
N LYS A 61 -2.82 -9.25 -10.97
CA LYS A 61 -3.07 -10.61 -11.48
C LYS A 61 -4.08 -10.61 -12.63
N ALA A 62 -5.06 -9.70 -12.60
CA ALA A 62 -6.10 -9.57 -13.60
C ALA A 62 -5.63 -8.83 -14.86
N GLU A 63 -4.62 -7.96 -14.77
CA GLU A 63 -3.96 -7.43 -15.96
C GLU A 63 -3.27 -8.58 -16.69
N PRO A 64 -3.58 -8.82 -17.98
CA PRO A 64 -2.77 -9.70 -18.80
C PRO A 64 -1.39 -9.06 -18.84
N GLY A 65 -0.43 -9.63 -18.10
CA GLY A 65 0.95 -9.18 -18.14
C GLY A 65 1.39 -9.07 -19.60
N PRO A 66 2.31 -8.14 -19.94
CA PRO A 66 2.76 -7.99 -21.32
C PRO A 66 3.12 -9.38 -21.81
N VAL A 67 2.37 -9.84 -22.82
CA VAL A 67 2.61 -11.11 -23.47
C VAL A 67 4.10 -11.06 -23.78
N ARG A 68 4.92 -11.88 -23.12
CA ARG A 68 6.31 -12.10 -23.57
C ARG A 68 6.20 -12.86 -24.88
N GLY A 69 5.66 -12.19 -25.89
CA GLY A 69 5.43 -12.65 -27.23
C GLY A 69 6.76 -12.61 -27.93
N ARG A 70 7.38 -13.79 -28.02
CA ARG A 70 8.34 -14.20 -29.03
C ARG A 70 9.52 -13.24 -29.21
N VAL A 71 10.65 -13.59 -28.58
CA VAL A 71 11.93 -13.35 -29.25
C VAL A 71 11.87 -14.09 -30.58
N LEU A 72 11.76 -13.33 -31.66
CA LEU A 72 11.70 -13.81 -33.04
C LEU A 72 12.92 -14.70 -33.28
N GLY A 73 12.64 -15.94 -33.68
CA GLY A 73 13.67 -16.81 -34.26
C GLY A 73 14.33 -16.12 -35.44
N GLY A 74 15.65 -16.24 -35.54
CA GLY A 74 16.38 -15.68 -36.67
C GLY A 74 17.88 -15.50 -36.45
N ARG A 75 18.58 -16.45 -35.82
CA ARG A 75 20.03 -16.57 -36.04
C ARG A 75 20.23 -17.48 -37.24
N LYS A 76 20.44 -16.87 -38.42
CA LYS A 76 21.00 -17.57 -39.58
C LYS A 76 22.48 -17.85 -39.29
N TRP A 77 22.88 -19.08 -39.62
CA TRP A 77 24.25 -19.58 -39.62
C TRP A 77 25.08 -18.87 -40.69
#